data_AF-A0A9D4KR39-F1
#
_entry.id   AF-A0A9D4KR39-F1
#
_cell.length_a   1.000
_cell.length_b   1.000
_cell.length_c   1.000
_cell.angle_alpha   90.00
_cell.angle_beta   90.00
_cell.angle_gamma   90.00
#
_symmetry.space_group_name_H-M   'P 1'
#
loop_
_entity.id
_entity.type
_entity.pdbx_description
1 polymer ?
#
loop_
_entity_poly.entity_id
_entity_poly.type
_entity_poly.pdbx_seq_one_letter_code
_entity_poly.pdbx_strand_id
1 'polypeptide(L)'
;MAGFTNRVVLVPSGGLESAVKLASIFQSSTVCKDNKNVVAVQTGQCTQCNLNYRKAGYNKGCVRLPCNARNGMCDHTCLTERGVPKCSCRSGYMLDTNEYSCRALYKDNVSCTDVDDCVGVVCQHGGRCDDNVNSYLCSCATGYNGRHCEK
;
A
#
# COMPACT_ATOMS: atom_id res chain seq x y z
N MET A 1 21.85 2.06 -42.01
CA MET A 1 20.41 2.40 -41.81
C MET A 1 19.61 1.13 -41.99
N ALA A 2 19.24 0.45 -40.91
CA ALA A 2 18.45 -0.78 -40.96
C ALA A 2 17.00 -0.45 -40.57
N GLY A 3 16.06 -0.73 -41.46
CA GLY A 3 14.65 -0.35 -41.34
C GLY A 3 13.89 -1.19 -40.32
N PHE A 4 13.12 -0.52 -39.47
CA PHE A 4 12.10 -1.16 -38.62
C PHE A 4 10.80 -1.28 -39.43
N THR A 5 10.30 -2.50 -39.65
CA THR A 5 8.96 -2.70 -40.19
C THR A 5 7.97 -2.79 -39.02
N ASN A 6 6.98 -1.90 -39.01
CA ASN A 6 5.87 -1.94 -38.05
C ASN A 6 4.90 -3.04 -38.49
N ARG A 7 4.84 -4.17 -37.76
CA ARG A 7 3.75 -5.13 -37.89
C ARG A 7 2.70 -4.86 -36.82
N VAL A 8 1.53 -4.36 -37.26
CA VAL A 8 0.31 -4.32 -36.46
C VAL A 8 -0.20 -5.76 -36.33
N VAL A 9 -0.20 -6.33 -35.13
CA VAL A 9 -0.83 -7.63 -34.86
C VAL A 9 -2.21 -7.37 -34.25
N LEU A 10 -3.26 -7.74 -34.99
CA LEU A 10 -4.63 -7.75 -34.51
C LEU A 10 -4.81 -8.90 -33.52
N VAL A 11 -5.24 -8.62 -32.29
CA VAL A 11 -5.62 -9.64 -31.31
C VAL A 11 -7.14 -9.84 -31.42
N PRO A 12 -7.65 -11.04 -31.78
CA PRO A 12 -9.07 -11.30 -31.70
C PRO A 12 -9.48 -11.50 -30.24
N SER A 13 -10.57 -10.86 -29.86
CA SER A 13 -11.22 -10.96 -28.56
C SER A 13 -11.87 -12.33 -28.36
N GLY A 14 -11.40 -13.11 -27.39
CA GLY A 14 -12.09 -14.28 -26.88
C GLY A 14 -11.16 -15.36 -26.30
N GLY A 15 -11.41 -15.77 -25.05
CA GLY A 15 -10.94 -17.06 -24.52
C GLY A 15 -9.87 -16.96 -23.43
N LEU A 16 -10.32 -16.94 -22.17
CA LEU A 16 -9.58 -17.41 -21.02
C LEU A 16 -9.23 -18.91 -21.24
N GLU A 17 -8.07 -19.36 -20.75
CA GLU A 17 -7.60 -20.75 -20.70
C GLU A 17 -6.81 -21.30 -21.92
N SER A 18 -5.49 -21.00 -21.95
CA SER A 18 -4.39 -21.98 -22.21
C SER A 18 -3.04 -21.31 -22.49
N ALA A 19 -2.61 -20.35 -21.65
CA ALA A 19 -1.31 -19.68 -21.80
C ALA A 19 -0.19 -20.24 -20.90
N VAL A 20 -0.26 -21.52 -20.49
CA VAL A 20 0.80 -22.16 -19.68
C VAL A 20 1.94 -22.74 -20.53
N LYS A 21 1.95 -22.56 -21.86
CA LYS A 21 2.99 -23.19 -22.71
C LYS A 21 3.65 -22.32 -23.78
N LEU A 22 3.78 -21.02 -23.54
CA LEU A 22 4.65 -20.11 -24.33
C LEU A 22 5.44 -19.11 -23.47
N ALA A 23 5.71 -19.45 -22.20
CA ALA A 23 6.52 -18.62 -21.30
C ALA A 23 8.05 -18.72 -21.56
N SER A 24 8.48 -18.99 -22.80
CA SER A 24 9.90 -19.22 -23.14
C SER A 24 10.46 -18.31 -24.25
N ILE A 25 9.72 -17.32 -24.77
CA ILE A 25 10.21 -16.47 -25.88
C ILE A 25 10.23 -14.95 -25.56
N PHE A 26 9.65 -14.49 -24.44
CA PHE A 26 9.83 -13.09 -23.99
C PHE A 26 9.83 -12.98 -22.45
N GLN A 27 10.80 -13.63 -21.79
CA GLN A 27 11.16 -13.27 -20.40
C GLN A 27 12.37 -12.33 -20.43
N SER A 28 12.18 -11.09 -20.89
CA SER A 28 13.16 -10.00 -20.72
C SER A 28 12.74 -9.05 -19.58
N SER A 29 12.05 -9.54 -18.55
CA SER A 29 12.14 -8.88 -17.25
C SER A 29 13.55 -9.13 -16.73
N THR A 30 14.46 -8.20 -16.99
CA THR A 30 15.79 -8.22 -16.37
C THR A 30 15.59 -7.97 -14.88
N VAL A 31 15.20 -8.99 -14.13
CA VAL A 31 15.20 -8.97 -12.67
C VAL A 31 16.66 -8.88 -12.27
N CYS A 32 17.08 -7.77 -11.68
CA CYS A 32 18.44 -7.59 -11.18
C CYS A 32 18.68 -8.61 -10.07
N LYS A 33 19.32 -9.75 -10.40
CA LYS A 33 19.30 -10.97 -9.58
C LYS A 33 20.00 -10.84 -8.22
N ASP A 34 20.86 -9.84 -8.01
CA ASP A 34 21.75 -9.82 -6.82
C ASP A 34 21.91 -8.47 -6.09
N ASN A 35 21.12 -7.42 -6.39
CA ASN A 35 21.35 -6.11 -5.76
C ASN A 35 20.12 -5.49 -5.09
N LYS A 36 20.30 -5.18 -3.79
CA LYS A 36 19.34 -4.52 -2.91
C LYS A 36 18.80 -3.23 -3.57
N ASN A 37 17.59 -3.29 -4.13
CA ASN A 37 16.82 -2.16 -4.68
C ASN A 37 17.36 -1.51 -5.96
N VAL A 38 17.94 -2.29 -6.88
CA VAL A 38 18.40 -1.80 -8.19
C VAL A 38 17.38 -2.13 -9.29
N VAL A 39 17.17 -1.21 -10.23
CA VAL A 39 16.32 -1.38 -11.42
C VAL A 39 17.13 -1.39 -12.71
N ALA A 40 16.63 -2.15 -13.69
CA ALA A 40 17.17 -2.21 -15.03
C ALA A 40 16.77 -0.98 -15.84
N VAL A 41 17.74 -0.30 -16.46
CA VAL A 41 17.50 0.87 -17.32
C VAL A 41 17.45 0.51 -18.80
N GLN A 42 18.17 -0.53 -19.20
CA GLN A 42 18.27 -1.06 -20.56
C GLN A 42 18.57 -2.57 -20.46
N THR A 43 18.41 -3.29 -21.58
CA THR A 43 18.74 -4.73 -21.68
C THR A 43 20.13 -5.00 -21.10
N GLY A 44 20.19 -5.62 -19.93
CA GLY A 44 21.45 -6.04 -19.28
C GLY A 44 22.14 -5.05 -18.34
N GLN A 45 21.59 -3.86 -18.04
CA GLN A 45 22.22 -2.89 -17.11
C GLN A 45 21.35 -2.53 -15.90
N CYS A 46 21.77 -3.00 -14.72
CA CYS A 46 21.17 -2.74 -13.40
C CYS A 46 21.89 -1.57 -12.72
N THR A 47 21.57 -0.33 -13.10
CA THR A 47 22.33 0.85 -12.65
C THR A 47 21.48 1.94 -12.00
N GLN A 48 20.17 1.81 -11.89
CA GLN A 48 19.31 2.79 -11.19
C GLN A 48 18.76 2.20 -9.89
N CYS A 49 18.26 3.04 -9.00
CA CYS A 49 17.66 2.60 -7.74
C CYS A 49 16.13 2.66 -7.80
N ASN A 50 15.47 1.77 -7.08
CA ASN A 50 14.02 1.86 -6.82
C ASN A 50 13.67 3.24 -6.24
N LEU A 51 12.41 3.63 -6.40
CA LEU A 51 11.83 4.78 -5.71
C LEU A 51 12.13 4.66 -4.19
N ASN A 52 12.50 5.75 -3.53
CA ASN A 52 12.97 5.84 -2.13
C ASN A 52 14.44 5.49 -1.88
N TYR A 53 15.21 5.14 -2.92
CA TYR A 53 16.62 4.78 -2.80
C TYR A 53 17.53 5.66 -3.66
N ARG A 54 18.79 5.79 -3.24
CA ARG A 54 19.88 6.41 -4.01
C ARG A 54 21.08 5.48 -4.11
N LYS A 55 21.95 5.73 -5.09
CA LYS A 55 23.22 5.00 -5.23
C LYS A 55 24.10 5.23 -4.01
N ALA A 56 24.60 4.15 -3.41
CA ALA A 56 25.73 4.22 -2.49
C ALA A 56 26.99 4.58 -3.31
N GLY A 57 27.84 5.48 -2.80
CA GLY A 57 29.12 5.79 -3.45
C GLY A 57 29.97 4.53 -3.62
N TYR A 58 30.69 4.43 -4.75
CA TYR A 58 31.52 3.28 -5.15
C TYR A 58 30.79 1.93 -5.31
N ASN A 59 29.75 1.87 -6.17
CA ASN A 59 29.16 0.63 -6.72
C ASN A 59 28.64 -0.43 -5.71
N LYS A 60 28.30 -0.05 -4.47
CA LYS A 60 27.81 -1.01 -3.45
C LYS A 60 26.28 -1.16 -3.35
N GLY A 61 25.54 -0.89 -4.42
CA GLY A 61 24.07 -1.02 -4.46
C GLY A 61 23.32 0.24 -4.04
N CYS A 62 22.03 0.10 -3.72
CA CYS A 62 21.13 1.21 -3.40
C CYS A 62 20.84 1.29 -1.90
N VAL A 63 20.84 2.51 -1.36
CA VAL A 63 20.55 2.80 0.05
C VAL A 63 19.32 3.71 0.16
N ARG A 64 18.54 3.58 1.23
CA ARG A 64 17.38 4.45 1.49
C ARG A 64 17.81 5.92 1.45
N LEU A 65 16.94 6.78 0.93
CA LEU A 65 17.19 8.22 0.91
C LEU A 65 17.31 8.76 2.34
N PRO A 66 18.39 9.48 2.69
CA PRO A 66 18.53 10.10 4.01
C PRO A 66 17.52 11.24 4.19
N CYS A 67 17.26 11.65 5.43
CA CYS A 67 16.26 12.70 5.71
C CYS A 67 16.58 14.05 5.04
N ASN A 68 17.84 14.39 4.83
CA ASN A 68 18.24 15.61 4.11
C ASN A 68 18.03 15.52 2.58
N ALA A 69 17.68 14.34 2.04
CA ALA A 69 17.37 14.15 0.63
C ALA A 69 15.90 13.80 0.47
N ARG A 70 15.10 14.73 -0.07
CA ARG A 70 13.65 14.57 -0.27
C ARG A 70 12.91 14.11 0.99
N ASN A 71 13.32 14.59 2.17
CA ASN A 71 12.74 14.21 3.46
C ASN A 71 12.75 12.69 3.72
N GLY A 72 13.73 11.94 3.19
CA GLY A 72 13.74 10.47 3.26
C GLY A 72 12.52 9.80 2.62
N MET A 73 11.80 10.54 1.77
CA MET A 73 10.49 10.23 1.19
C MET A 73 9.35 10.02 2.20
N CYS A 74 9.50 10.56 3.41
CA CYS A 74 8.41 10.60 4.38
C CYS A 74 7.36 11.65 3.99
N ASP A 75 6.07 11.31 4.13
CA ASP A 75 4.96 12.26 3.92
C ASP A 75 5.02 13.43 4.91
N HIS A 76 5.35 13.13 6.17
CA HIS A 76 5.44 14.12 7.25
C HIS A 76 6.88 14.32 7.72
N THR A 77 7.27 13.70 8.82
CA THR A 77 8.53 14.02 9.50
C THR A 77 9.52 12.89 9.32
N CYS A 78 10.71 13.18 8.80
CA CYS A 78 11.83 12.23 8.76
C CYS A 78 12.79 12.47 9.92
N LEU A 79 13.13 11.40 10.63
CA LEU A 79 14.08 11.38 11.74
C LEU A 79 15.25 10.47 11.37
N THR A 80 16.48 10.88 11.71
CA THR A 80 17.66 10.03 11.51
C THR A 80 17.96 9.29 12.82
N GLU A 81 17.79 7.98 12.83
CA GLU A 81 18.07 7.14 13.99
C GLU A 81 19.21 6.16 13.67
N ARG A 82 20.33 6.27 14.37
CA ARG A 82 21.55 5.46 14.11
C ARG A 82 21.98 5.49 12.64
N GLY A 83 21.81 6.63 11.97
CA GLY A 83 22.13 6.81 10.54
C GLY A 83 21.08 6.26 9.57
N VAL A 84 19.96 5.73 10.06
CA VAL A 84 18.84 5.22 9.26
C VAL A 84 17.70 6.23 9.24
N PRO A 85 17.14 6.57 8.06
CA PRO A 85 15.95 7.43 7.97
C PRO A 85 14.71 6.67 8.45
N LYS A 86 13.96 7.25 9.38
CA LYS A 86 12.67 6.76 9.89
C LYS A 86 11.61 7.84 9.71
N CYS A 87 10.42 7.45 9.26
CA CYS A 87 9.29 8.35 9.13
C CYS A 87 8.43 8.35 10.39
N SER A 88 7.87 9.52 10.71
CA SER A 88 6.91 9.72 11.78
C SER A 88 5.79 10.65 11.31
N CYS A 89 4.60 10.47 11.87
CA CYS A 89 3.41 11.20 11.45
C CYS A 89 3.02 12.26 12.49
N ARG A 90 2.41 13.36 12.02
CA ARG A 90 1.83 14.40 12.88
C ARG A 90 0.58 13.86 13.58
N SER A 91 0.15 14.54 14.64
CA SER A 91 -1.10 14.21 15.35
C SER A 91 -2.28 14.11 14.39
N GLY A 92 -3.12 13.09 14.57
CA GLY A 92 -4.24 12.80 13.67
C GLY A 92 -3.87 11.93 12.46
N TYR A 93 -2.65 11.39 12.41
CA TYR A 93 -2.19 10.48 11.36
C TYR A 93 -1.44 9.29 11.94
N MET A 94 -1.51 8.15 11.26
CA MET A 94 -0.72 6.97 11.55
C MET A 94 0.22 6.64 10.38
N LEU A 95 1.37 6.07 10.69
CA LEU A 95 2.31 5.61 9.68
C LEU A 95 1.69 4.43 8.93
N ASP A 96 1.68 4.51 7.60
CA ASP A 96 1.19 3.44 6.75
C ASP A 96 2.16 2.24 6.77
N THR A 97 1.67 1.09 6.34
CA THR A 97 2.42 -0.16 6.17
C THR A 97 3.64 -0.02 5.26
N ASN A 98 3.64 0.96 4.35
CA ASN A 98 4.80 1.23 3.49
C ASN A 98 5.95 1.94 4.22
N GLU A 99 5.79 2.33 5.50
CA GLU A 99 6.77 3.04 6.35
C GLU A 99 7.15 4.45 5.91
N TYR A 100 6.54 5.00 4.86
CA TYR A 100 6.83 6.34 4.34
C TYR A 100 5.62 7.27 4.42
N SER A 101 4.44 6.72 4.16
CA SER A 101 3.20 7.47 4.04
C SER A 101 2.51 7.64 5.39
N CYS A 102 1.81 8.75 5.55
CA CYS A 102 0.98 9.03 6.71
C CYS A 102 -0.48 9.04 6.29
N ARG A 103 -1.26 8.09 6.80
CA ARG A 103 -2.71 8.06 6.57
C ARG A 103 -3.43 8.76 7.73
N ALA A 104 -4.48 9.50 7.42
CA ALA A 104 -5.28 10.15 8.45
C ALA A 104 -5.88 9.09 9.39
N LEU A 105 -5.89 9.37 10.68
CA LEU A 105 -6.59 8.57 11.69
C LEU A 105 -8.09 8.74 11.59
N TYR A 106 -8.58 9.78 10.92
CA TYR A 106 -10.01 9.99 10.70
C TYR A 106 -10.25 10.25 9.22
N LYS A 107 -11.20 9.53 8.63
CA LYS A 107 -11.75 9.85 7.33
C LYS A 107 -13.23 10.14 7.52
N ASP A 108 -13.67 11.34 7.14
CA ASP A 108 -15.09 11.73 7.23
C ASP A 108 -15.67 11.57 8.66
N ASN A 109 -14.89 11.95 9.69
CA ASN A 109 -15.21 11.81 11.12
C ASN A 109 -15.30 10.36 11.65
N VAL A 110 -14.83 9.37 10.89
CA VAL A 110 -14.73 7.96 11.29
C VAL A 110 -13.28 7.59 11.49
N SER A 111 -12.94 6.94 12.61
CA SER A 111 -11.56 6.56 12.91
C SER A 111 -11.08 5.42 11.99
N CYS A 112 -9.92 5.55 11.36
CA CYS A 112 -9.30 4.51 10.54
C CYS A 112 -8.71 3.34 11.35
N THR A 113 -8.77 3.45 12.68
CA THR A 113 -8.49 2.34 13.62
C THR A 113 -9.74 1.87 14.35
N ASP A 114 -10.91 2.42 14.01
CA ASP A 114 -12.19 1.94 14.53
C ASP A 114 -12.40 0.50 14.07
N VAL A 115 -12.72 -0.37 15.01
CA VAL A 115 -13.10 -1.76 14.70
C VAL A 115 -14.62 -1.78 14.72
N ASP A 116 -15.23 -2.52 13.80
CA ASP A 116 -16.68 -2.74 13.79
C ASP A 116 -17.10 -3.40 15.12
N ASP A 117 -17.62 -2.57 16.03
CA ASP A 117 -18.03 -2.99 17.38
C ASP A 117 -19.38 -3.71 17.36
N CYS A 118 -20.06 -3.76 16.22
CA CYS A 118 -21.25 -4.57 16.01
C CYS A 118 -20.95 -6.05 15.78
N VAL A 119 -19.68 -6.42 15.52
CA VAL A 119 -19.30 -7.82 15.34
C VAL A 119 -19.57 -8.62 16.62
N GLY A 120 -20.55 -9.52 16.57
CA GLY A 120 -20.97 -10.36 17.70
C GLY A 120 -22.01 -9.70 18.62
N VAL A 121 -22.41 -8.46 18.35
CA VAL A 121 -23.50 -7.80 19.06
C VAL A 121 -24.83 -8.23 18.45
N VAL A 122 -25.74 -8.70 19.31
CA VAL A 122 -27.13 -8.97 18.94
C VAL A 122 -28.02 -7.94 19.63
N CYS A 123 -28.67 -7.08 18.83
CA CYS A 123 -29.75 -6.21 19.30
C CYS A 123 -31.07 -6.98 19.19
N GLN A 124 -31.78 -7.14 20.31
CA GLN A 124 -33.02 -7.92 20.40
C GLN A 124 -34.22 -7.17 19.80
N HIS A 125 -35.33 -7.89 19.64
CA HIS A 125 -36.62 -7.34 19.21
C HIS A 125 -36.58 -6.48 17.94
N GLY A 126 -35.73 -6.86 16.98
CA GLY A 126 -35.58 -6.15 15.72
C GLY A 126 -34.77 -4.85 15.81
N GLY A 127 -34.01 -4.65 16.90
CA GLY A 127 -33.06 -3.55 17.00
C GLY A 127 -31.94 -3.64 15.96
N ARG A 128 -31.44 -2.49 15.51
CA ARG A 128 -30.30 -2.39 14.60
C ARG A 128 -29.05 -2.04 15.39
N CYS A 129 -27.94 -2.73 15.13
CA CYS A 129 -26.64 -2.31 15.65
C CYS A 129 -26.06 -1.22 14.75
N ASP A 130 -25.71 -0.09 15.36
CA ASP A 130 -25.00 1.01 14.72
C ASP A 130 -23.60 1.09 15.32
N ASP A 131 -22.60 0.89 14.45
CA ASP A 131 -21.18 1.02 14.75
C ASP A 131 -20.85 2.49 15.03
N ASN A 132 -20.08 2.75 16.08
CA ASN A 132 -19.67 4.08 16.53
C ASN A 132 -18.19 4.06 16.91
N VAL A 133 -17.60 5.25 17.08
CA VAL A 133 -16.17 5.37 17.39
C VAL A 133 -15.84 4.72 18.74
N ASN A 134 -15.16 3.57 18.70
CA ASN A 134 -14.84 2.67 19.82
C ASN A 134 -16.06 2.22 20.64
N SER A 135 -17.25 2.13 20.03
CA SER A 135 -18.45 1.61 20.69
C SER A 135 -19.51 1.17 19.69
N TYR A 136 -20.56 0.51 20.17
CA TYR A 136 -21.78 0.27 19.39
C TYR A 136 -23.01 0.83 20.10
N LEU A 137 -24.07 1.09 19.32
CA LEU A 137 -25.38 1.46 19.83
C LEU A 137 -26.44 0.54 19.21
N CYS A 138 -27.33 -0.04 20.03
CA CYS A 138 -28.52 -0.70 19.53
C CYS A 138 -29.67 0.30 19.38
N SER A 139 -30.03 0.63 18.14
CA SER A 139 -31.23 1.40 17.80
C SER A 139 -32.47 0.51 17.92
N CYS A 140 -33.22 0.68 19.02
CA CYS A 140 -34.35 -0.19 19.37
C CYS A 140 -35.63 0.14 18.58
N ALA A 141 -36.41 -0.89 18.29
CA ALA A 141 -37.75 -0.76 17.73
C ALA A 141 -38.71 -0.10 18.75
N THR A 142 -39.77 0.54 18.25
CA THR A 142 -40.77 1.23 19.09
C THR A 142 -41.32 0.30 20.17
N GLY A 143 -41.27 0.76 21.42
CA GLY A 143 -41.73 0.02 22.59
C GLY A 143 -40.64 -0.77 23.32
N TYR A 144 -39.44 -0.90 22.74
CA TYR A 144 -38.31 -1.58 23.37
C TYR A 144 -37.21 -0.62 23.83
N ASN A 145 -36.47 -1.01 24.86
CA ASN A 145 -35.34 -0.26 25.42
C ASN A 145 -34.27 -1.21 26.01
N GLY A 146 -33.20 -0.64 26.55
CA GLY A 146 -32.06 -1.39 27.07
C GLY A 146 -30.87 -1.37 26.11
N ARG A 147 -29.70 -1.83 26.58
CA ARG A 147 -28.44 -1.75 25.81
C ARG A 147 -28.48 -2.65 24.57
N HIS A 148 -29.23 -3.74 24.65
CA HIS A 148 -29.46 -4.71 23.59
C HIS A 148 -30.94 -4.78 23.23
N CYS A 149 -31.73 -3.74 23.51
CA CYS A 149 -33.18 -3.72 23.27
C CYS A 149 -33.93 -4.87 23.95
N GLU A 150 -33.46 -5.31 25.11
CA GLU A 150 -33.98 -6.48 25.83
C GLU A 150 -35.20 -6.21 26.72
N LYS A 151 -35.65 -4.96 26.83
CA LYS A 151 -36.75 -4.51 27.71
C LYS A 151 -37.88 -3.85 26.96
#